data_AF-A0A0N5BHL1-F1
#
_entry.id   AF-A0A0N5BHL1-F1
#
_cell.length_a   1.000
_cell.length_b   1.000
_cell.length_c   1.000
_cell.angle_alpha   90.00
_cell.angle_beta   90.00
_cell.angle_gamma   90.00
#
_symmetry.space_group_name_H-M   'P 1'
#
loop_
_entity.id
_entity.type
_entity.pdbx_description
1 polymer ?
#
loop_
_entity_poly.entity_id
_entity_poly.type
_entity_poly.pdbx_seq_one_letter_code
_entity_poly.pdbx_strand_id
1 'polypeptide(L)'
;MNNCALEFNYEDILFDPLLGKAVSNLKNTFGVIMLNKHAVDITLNWMCNVNDFINFEDEILFFTLDKESKHELESKYKNLNIYTWDRIKFKKHIWCNNVK
;
A
#
# COMPACT_ATOMS: atom_id res chain seq x y z
N MET A 1 10.48 -27.01 0.00
CA MET A 1 9.71 -25.76 0.23
C MET A 1 10.61 -24.61 -0.21
N ASN A 2 10.39 -24.05 -1.39
CA ASN A 2 11.16 -22.93 -1.91
C ASN A 2 10.58 -21.62 -1.35
N ASN A 3 11.01 -21.27 -0.15
CA ASN A 3 10.61 -20.05 0.55
C ASN A 3 11.51 -18.89 0.12
N CYS A 4 11.14 -18.21 -0.96
CA CYS A 4 11.64 -16.85 -1.23
C CYS A 4 10.44 -15.90 -1.29
N ALA A 5 9.81 -15.68 -0.14
CA ALA A 5 9.17 -14.40 0.09
C ALA A 5 10.29 -13.47 0.55
N LEU A 6 10.71 -12.53 -0.30
CA LEU A 6 11.58 -11.45 0.15
C LEU A 6 10.84 -10.71 1.26
N GLU A 7 11.47 -10.61 2.41
CA GLU A 7 10.99 -9.76 3.50
C GLU A 7 11.01 -8.31 3.02
N PHE A 8 10.05 -7.52 3.50
CA PHE A 8 10.00 -6.10 3.21
C PHE A 8 11.26 -5.41 3.76
N ASN A 9 11.97 -4.66 2.93
CA ASN A 9 13.00 -3.72 3.36
C ASN A 9 12.54 -2.28 3.09
N TYR A 10 12.66 -1.39 4.08
CA TYR A 10 12.26 0.02 3.91
C TYR A 10 13.07 0.72 2.80
N GLU A 11 14.29 0.25 2.54
CA GLU A 11 15.15 0.77 1.46
C GLU A 11 14.52 0.56 0.07
N ASP A 12 13.68 -0.47 -0.09
CA ASP A 12 12.98 -0.76 -1.35
C ASP A 12 12.00 0.37 -1.73
N ILE A 13 11.53 1.15 -0.75
CA ILE A 13 10.52 2.19 -0.96
C ILE A 13 11.02 3.60 -0.65
N LEU A 14 12.17 3.74 0.01
CA LEU A 14 12.69 5.03 0.50
C LEU A 14 12.84 6.08 -0.62
N PHE A 15 13.17 5.62 -1.82
CA PHE A 15 13.38 6.47 -3.00
C PHE A 15 12.29 6.30 -4.08
N ASP A 16 11.18 5.63 -3.77
CA ASP A 16 10.09 5.49 -4.74
C ASP A 16 9.37 6.84 -4.90
N PRO A 17 9.43 7.49 -6.07
CA PRO A 17 8.76 8.77 -6.30
C PRO A 17 7.24 8.66 -6.16
N LEU A 18 6.66 7.47 -6.32
CA LEU A 18 5.23 7.25 -6.11
C LEU A 18 4.85 7.35 -4.65
N LEU A 19 5.71 6.91 -3.73
CA LEU A 19 5.50 7.08 -2.29
C LEU A 19 5.59 8.57 -1.94
N GLY A 20 6.62 9.26 -2.42
CA GLY A 20 6.78 10.69 -2.21
C GLY A 20 5.57 11.50 -2.69
N LYS A 21 5.03 11.16 -3.87
CA LYS A 21 3.81 11.79 -4.41
C LYS A 21 2.56 11.48 -3.58
N ALA A 22 2.41 10.25 -3.10
CA ALA A 22 1.26 9.90 -2.25
C ALA A 22 1.30 10.62 -0.90
N VAL A 23 2.50 10.77 -0.33
CA VAL A 23 2.71 11.48 0.94
C VAL A 23 2.56 12.98 0.79
N SER A 24 2.97 13.58 -0.35
CA SER A 24 2.86 15.03 -0.55
C SER A 24 1.43 15.57 -0.59
N ASN A 25 0.44 14.71 -0.77
CA ASN A 25 -0.98 15.06 -0.77
C ASN A 25 -1.61 15.02 0.64
N LEU A 26 -0.87 14.53 1.65
CA LEU A 26 -1.38 14.36 3.02
C LEU A 26 -1.04 15.57 3.89
N LYS A 27 -1.80 15.77 4.96
CA LYS A 27 -1.48 16.74 6.02
C LYS A 27 -0.19 16.35 6.75
N ASN A 28 0.41 17.31 7.47
CA ASN A 28 1.63 17.09 8.27
C ASN A 28 1.53 15.93 9.28
N THR A 29 0.32 15.54 9.67
CA THR A 29 0.07 14.38 10.53
C THR A 29 -0.95 13.48 9.83
N PHE A 30 -0.52 12.26 9.49
CA PHE A 30 -1.35 11.28 8.80
C PHE A 30 -1.13 9.88 9.40
N GLY A 31 -2.17 9.05 9.33
CA GLY A 31 -2.10 7.63 9.65
C GLY A 31 -1.69 6.80 8.43
N VAL A 32 -1.12 5.63 8.68
CA VAL A 32 -0.80 4.65 7.64
C VAL A 32 -1.57 3.37 7.89
N ILE A 33 -2.34 2.93 6.90
CA ILE A 33 -3.01 1.63 6.90
C ILE A 33 -2.32 0.74 5.88
N MET A 34 -1.61 -0.27 6.38
CA MET A 34 -0.99 -1.28 5.54
C MET A 34 -1.93 -2.48 5.38
N LEU A 35 -2.26 -2.84 4.15
CA LEU A 35 -3.23 -3.90 3.87
C LEU A 35 -2.91 -4.70 2.61
N ASN A 36 -3.35 -5.95 2.62
CA ASN A 36 -3.45 -6.82 1.46
C ASN A 36 -4.92 -7.18 1.23
N LYS A 37 -5.19 -7.98 0.19
CA LYS A 37 -6.56 -8.35 -0.20
C LYS A 37 -7.41 -8.95 0.92
N HIS A 38 -6.79 -9.62 1.89
CA HIS A 38 -7.49 -10.28 2.99
C HIS A 38 -7.96 -9.31 4.07
N ALA A 39 -7.42 -8.09 4.09
CA ALA A 39 -7.79 -7.04 5.05
C ALA A 39 -8.66 -5.93 4.43
N VAL A 40 -8.95 -5.99 3.13
CA VAL A 40 -9.73 -4.96 2.42
C VAL A 40 -11.13 -4.83 2.99
N ASP A 41 -11.85 -5.94 3.16
CA ASP A 41 -13.25 -5.91 3.61
C ASP A 41 -13.40 -5.29 4.99
N ILE A 42 -12.53 -5.67 5.93
CA ILE A 42 -12.57 -5.09 7.28
C ILE A 42 -12.16 -3.60 7.28
N THR A 43 -11.24 -3.21 6.39
CA THR A 43 -10.85 -1.81 6.22
C THR A 43 -11.99 -0.98 5.65
N LEU A 44 -12.68 -1.46 4.62
CA LEU A 44 -13.84 -0.77 4.02
C LEU A 44 -14.99 -0.65 5.03
N ASN A 45 -15.25 -1.68 5.82
CA ASN A 45 -16.23 -1.63 6.90
C ASN A 45 -15.86 -0.58 7.95
N TRP A 46 -14.60 -0.53 8.36
CA TRP A 46 -14.12 0.52 9.27
C TRP A 46 -14.26 1.91 8.67
N MET A 47 -13.85 2.11 7.41
CA MET A 47 -13.96 3.40 6.73
C MET A 47 -15.40 3.90 6.66
N CYS A 48 -16.34 3.00 6.38
CA CYS A 48 -17.77 3.32 6.37
C CYS A 48 -18.26 3.80 7.75
N ASN A 49 -17.78 3.21 8.83
CA ASN A 49 -18.20 3.54 10.19
C ASN A 49 -17.63 4.86 10.72
N VAL A 50 -16.53 5.35 10.14
CA VAL A 50 -15.81 6.54 10.65
C VAL A 50 -15.70 7.66 9.61
N ASN A 51 -16.38 7.55 8.47
CA ASN A 51 -16.32 8.50 7.36
C ASN A 51 -16.73 9.93 7.76
N ASP A 52 -17.62 10.08 8.73
CA ASP A 52 -18.08 11.37 9.22
C ASP A 52 -17.06 12.05 10.15
N PHE A 53 -16.03 11.32 10.59
CA PHE A 53 -15.04 11.78 11.59
C PHE A 53 -13.61 11.88 11.05
N ILE A 54 -13.27 11.11 10.02
CA ILE A 54 -11.92 11.04 9.46
C ILE A 54 -11.95 11.48 8.00
N ASN A 55 -11.11 12.45 7.64
CA ASN A 55 -10.93 12.79 6.24
C ASN A 55 -9.86 11.88 5.61
N PHE A 56 -10.29 10.74 5.07
CA PHE A 56 -9.37 9.76 4.45
C PHE A 56 -8.55 10.33 3.29
N GLU A 57 -9.05 11.36 2.60
CA GLU A 57 -8.36 12.01 1.47
C GLU A 57 -7.12 12.79 1.92
N ASP A 58 -7.09 13.26 3.17
CA ASP A 58 -6.02 14.12 3.67
C ASP A 58 -5.22 13.50 4.83
N GLU A 59 -5.80 12.52 5.52
CA GLU A 59 -5.33 12.06 6.84
C GLU A 59 -4.86 10.60 6.86
N ILE A 60 -5.07 9.83 5.79
CA ILE A 60 -4.69 8.41 5.72
C ILE A 60 -3.94 8.09 4.42
N LEU A 61 -2.76 7.49 4.58
CA LEU A 61 -2.07 6.76 3.52
C LEU A 61 -2.49 5.29 3.53
N PHE A 62 -3.06 4.81 2.44
CA PHE A 62 -3.30 3.39 2.22
C PHE A 62 -2.08 2.75 1.54
N PHE A 63 -1.34 1.94 2.29
CA PHE A 63 -0.20 1.16 1.79
C PHE A 63 -0.67 -0.24 1.40
N THR A 64 -0.86 -0.46 0.11
CA THR A 64 -1.35 -1.73 -0.43
C THR A 64 -0.20 -2.65 -0.82
N LEU A 65 -0.29 -3.92 -0.43
CA LEU A 65 0.72 -4.95 -0.72
C LEU A 65 0.45 -5.72 -2.04
N ASP A 66 -0.67 -5.42 -2.68
CA ASP A 66 -1.11 -6.01 -3.94
C ASP A 66 -2.04 -5.05 -4.71
N LYS A 67 -2.17 -5.29 -6.02
CA LYS A 67 -3.01 -4.47 -6.91
C LYS A 67 -4.51 -4.67 -6.67
N GLU A 68 -4.90 -5.83 -6.16
CA GLU A 68 -6.30 -6.17 -5.89
C GLU A 68 -6.85 -5.23 -4.81
N SER A 69 -6.10 -5.04 -3.72
CA SER A 69 -6.43 -4.12 -2.64
C SER A 69 -6.55 -2.67 -3.11
N LYS A 70 -5.61 -2.23 -3.95
CA LYS A 70 -5.68 -0.90 -4.55
C LYS A 70 -6.96 -0.73 -5.37
N HIS A 71 -7.25 -1.70 -6.24
CA HIS A 71 -8.41 -1.63 -7.12
C HIS A 71 -9.72 -1.59 -6.32
N GLU A 72 -9.85 -2.44 -5.31
CA GLU A 72 -11.04 -2.46 -4.45
C GLU A 72 -11.23 -1.13 -3.71
N LEU A 73 -10.17 -0.55 -3.12
CA LEU A 73 -10.22 0.75 -2.48
C LEU A 73 -10.65 1.86 -3.46
N GLU A 74 -10.05 1.92 -4.65
CA GLU A 74 -10.37 2.91 -5.69
C GLU A 74 -11.80 2.74 -6.25
N SER A 75 -12.33 1.52 -6.24
CA SER A 75 -13.70 1.25 -6.70
C SER A 75 -14.77 1.84 -5.77
N LYS A 76 -14.45 1.98 -4.47
CA LYS A 76 -15.36 2.48 -3.43
C LYS A 76 -15.13 3.96 -3.12
N TYR A 77 -13.88 4.39 -3.12
CA TYR A 77 -13.47 5.75 -2.75
C TYR A 77 -12.48 6.29 -3.79
N LYS A 78 -12.86 7.39 -4.47
CA LYS A 78 -12.15 7.88 -5.66
C LYS A 78 -10.88 8.70 -5.37
N ASN A 79 -10.76 9.28 -4.19
CA ASN A 79 -9.74 10.30 -3.87
C ASN A 79 -8.79 9.88 -2.74
N LEU A 80 -8.56 8.57 -2.58
CA LEU A 80 -7.64 8.09 -1.54
C LEU A 80 -6.18 8.27 -1.94
N ASN A 81 -5.33 8.59 -0.97
CA ASN A 81 -3.88 8.49 -1.14
C ASN A 81 -3.47 7.02 -0.98
N ILE A 82 -3.20 6.37 -2.11
CA ILE A 82 -2.82 4.96 -2.17
C ILE A 82 -1.40 4.83 -2.72
N TYR A 83 -0.54 4.18 -1.96
CA TYR A 83 0.74 3.65 -2.44
C TYR A 83 0.63 2.13 -2.57
N THR A 84 1.08 1.57 -3.68
CA THR A 84 1.10 0.11 -3.87
C THR A 84 2.53 -0.38 -4.01
N TRP A 85 2.96 -1.19 -3.05
CA TRP A 85 4.20 -1.93 -3.13
C TRP A 85 3.99 -3.20 -3.95
N ASP A 86 4.06 -3.06 -5.27
CA ASP A 86 3.97 -4.20 -6.19
C ASP A 86 5.33 -4.90 -6.34
N ARG A 87 5.45 -6.06 -5.70
CA ARG A 87 6.60 -6.97 -5.74
C ARG A 87 7.09 -7.32 -7.16
N ILE A 88 6.27 -7.15 -8.20
CA ILE A 88 6.67 -7.41 -9.59
C ILE A 88 7.77 -6.43 -10.06
N LYS A 89 7.82 -5.19 -9.53
CA LYS A 89 8.87 -4.22 -9.92
C LYS A 89 10.27 -4.65 -9.45
N PHE A 90 10.38 -5.28 -8.27
CA PHE A 90 11.66 -5.68 -7.68
C PHE A 90 12.14 -7.07 -8.11
N LYS A 91 11.22 -7.94 -8.56
CA LYS A 91 11.56 -9.26 -9.11
C LYS A 91 12.44 -9.21 -10.37
N LYS A 92 12.55 -8.07 -11.05
CA LYS A 92 13.34 -7.97 -12.28
C LYS A 92 14.86 -7.93 -12.04
N HIS A 93 15.31 -7.62 -10.82
CA HIS A 93 16.75 -7.47 -10.54
C HIS A 93 17.40 -8.56 -9.68
N ILE A 94 16.63 -9.42 -9.02
CA ILE A 94 17.18 -10.47 -8.16
C ILE A 94 16.55 -11.79 -8.58
N TRP A 95 17.04 -12.30 -9.71
CA TRP A 95 16.94 -13.74 -9.97
C TRP A 95 17.66 -14.47 -8.85
N CYS A 96 17.03 -15.53 -8.34
CA CYS A 96 17.53 -16.53 -7.41
C CYS A 96 18.78 -17.26 -7.95
N ASN A 97 19.82 -16.53 -8.31
CA ASN A 97 21.10 -17.04 -8.76
C ASN A 97 21.95 -17.28 -7.53
N ASN A 98 21.76 -18.44 -6.92
CA ASN A 98 22.81 -19.26 -6.30
C ASN A 98 22.20 -20.56 -5.77
N VAL A 99 21.63 -21.35 -6.69
CA VAL A 99 21.46 -22.79 -6.47
C VAL A 99 22.44 -23.50 -7.40
N LYS A 100 23.67 -23.63 -6.93
CA LYS A 100 24.50 -24.84 -6.96
C LYS A 100 25.52 -24.76 -5.84
#